data_AF-A0A2V8C3S6-F1
#
_entry.id   AF-A0A2V8C3S6-F1
#
_cell.length_a   1.000
_cell.length_b   1.000
_cell.length_c   1.000
_cell.angle_alpha   90.00
_cell.angle_beta   90.00
_cell.angle_gamma   90.00
#
_symmetry.space_group_name_H-M   'P 1'
#
loop_
_entity.id
_entity.type
_entity.pdbx_description
1 polymer ?
#
loop_
_entity_poly.entity_id
_entity_poly.type
_entity_poly.pdbx_seq_one_letter_code
_entity_poly.pdbx_strand_id
1 'polypeptide(L)' 'VDRAERLRLLHRAQAMVADAVPELPLYTVTRLDAVPKTLQHFKGNPTNTGVFWNVHEWDIR' A
#
# COMPACT_ATOMS: atom_id res chain seq x y z
N VAL A 1 18.16 -3.86 13.17
CA VAL A 1 17.05 -4.02 14.14
C VAL A 1 16.36 -5.33 13.82
N ASP A 2 16.14 -6.19 14.80
CA ASP A 2 15.41 -7.45 14.58
C ASP A 2 13.97 -7.16 14.10
N ARG A 3 13.55 -7.84 13.03
CA ARG A 3 12.25 -7.62 12.39
C ARG A 3 11.11 -8.11 13.27
N ALA A 4 11.32 -9.22 13.99
CA ALA A 4 10.31 -9.77 14.88
C ALA A 4 10.08 -8.85 16.07
N GLU A 5 11.15 -8.39 16.71
CA GLU A 5 11.06 -7.45 17.82
C GLU A 5 10.42 -6.11 17.40
N ARG A 6 10.78 -5.57 16.23
CA ARG A 6 10.15 -4.36 15.70
C ARG A 6 8.64 -4.53 15.50
N LEU A 7 8.22 -5.67 14.95
CA LEU A 7 6.79 -5.95 14.71
C LEU A 7 6.02 -6.01 16.04
N ARG A 8 6.58 -6.70 17.04
CA ARG A 8 5.99 -6.80 18.39
C ARG A 8 5.77 -5.42 19.03
N LEU A 9 6.76 -4.54 18.94
CA LEU A 9 6.67 -3.18 19.49
C LEU A 9 5.61 -2.34 18.76
N LEU A 10 5.53 -2.44 17.43
CA LEU A 10 4.52 -1.73 16.63
C LEU A 10 3.09 -2.18 16.96
N HIS A 11 2.87 -3.48 17.12
CA HIS A 11 1.55 -3.99 17.54
C HIS A 11 1.15 -3.49 18.92
N ARG A 12 2.09 -3.43 19.86
CA ARG A 12 1.82 -2.88 21.20
C ARG A 12 1.43 -1.40 21.13
N ALA A 13 2.14 -0.61 20.33
CA ALA A 13 1.81 0.80 20.14
C ALA A 13 0.43 0.98 19.47
N GLN A 14 0.11 0.15 18.47
CA GLN A 14 -1.19 0.18 17.80
C GLN A 14 -2.34 -0.13 18.76
N ALA A 15 -2.17 -1.09 19.69
CA ALA A 15 -3.18 -1.38 20.72
C ALA A 15 -3.40 -0.19 21.66
N MET A 16 -2.32 0.45 22.12
CA MET A 16 -2.41 1.64 22.97
C MET A 16 -3.14 2.80 22.28
N VAL A 17 -2.89 3.00 20.98
CA VAL A 17 -3.57 4.03 20.19
C VAL A 17 -5.05 3.69 20.00
N ALA A 18 -5.38 2.43 19.72
CA ALA A 18 -6.76 2.00 19.54
C ALA A 18 -7.61 2.20 20.81
N ASP A 19 -7.02 1.99 21.99
CA ASP A 19 -7.69 2.23 23.27
C ASP A 19 -7.87 3.73 23.54
N ALA A 20 -6.88 4.57 23.21
CA ALA A 20 -6.88 6.00 23.51
C ALA A 20 -7.67 6.84 22.49
N VAL A 21 -7.69 6.42 21.23
CA VAL A 21 -8.35 7.11 20.12
C VAL A 21 -9.13 6.06 19.31
N PRO A 22 -10.44 5.88 19.59
CA PRO A 22 -11.27 4.96 18.83
C PRO A 22 -11.56 5.55 17.44
N GLU A 23 -10.59 5.44 16.53
CA GLU A 23 -10.82 5.65 15.09
C GLU A 23 -11.53 4.40 14.54
N LEU A 24 -12.67 4.61 13.89
CA LEU A 24 -13.39 3.56 13.17
C LEU A 24 -13.01 3.64 11.69
N PRO A 25 -12.16 2.73 11.16
CA PRO A 25 -11.83 2.72 9.74
C PRO A 25 -13.11 2.41 8.95
N LEU A 26 -13.62 3.39 8.20
CA LEU A 26 -14.90 3.24 7.50
C LEU A 26 -14.74 2.46 6.19
N TYR A 27 -13.77 2.86 5.37
CA TYR A 27 -13.46 2.22 4.09
C TYR A 27 -12.08 2.65 3.61
N THR A 28 -11.47 1.84 2.76
CA THR A 28 -10.30 2.23 1.99
C THR A 28 -10.74 2.83 0.66
N VAL A 29 -10.03 3.84 0.18
CA VAL A 29 -10.29 4.41 -1.15
C VAL A 29 -9.62 3.52 -2.20
N THR A 30 -10.43 2.86 -3.03
CA THR A 30 -9.91 2.15 -4.19
C THR A 30 -9.41 3.16 -5.21
N ARG A 31 -8.13 3.05 -5.58
CA ARG A 31 -7.56 3.80 -6.69
C ARG A 31 -7.84 3.04 -7.98
N LEU A 32 -8.48 3.69 -8.94
CA LEU A 32 -8.78 3.13 -10.26
C LEU A 32 -7.81 3.72 -11.28
N ASP A 33 -7.09 2.85 -11.96
CA ASP A 33 -6.14 3.23 -13.01
C ASP A 33 -6.66 2.75 -14.36
N ALA A 34 -6.84 3.67 -15.30
CA ALA A 34 -7.21 3.36 -16.68
C ALA A 34 -5.93 3.28 -17.52
N VAL A 35 -5.68 2.11 -18.12
CA VAL A 35 -4.50 1.88 -18.97
C VAL A 35 -4.89 1.31 -20.32
N PRO A 36 -4.12 1.59 -21.39
CA PRO A 36 -4.35 0.96 -22.69
C PRO A 36 -4.29 -0.57 -22.60
N LYS A 37 -5.16 -1.27 -23.32
CA LYS A 37 -5.14 -2.75 -23.39
C LYS A 37 -3.81 -3.30 -23.94
N THR A 38 -3.11 -2.49 -24.70
CA THR A 38 -1.80 -2.76 -25.31
C THR A 38 -0.63 -2.64 -24.33
N LEU A 39 -0.85 -2.03 -23.15
CA LEU A 39 0.20 -1.84 -22.15
C LEU A 39 0.52 -3.16 -21.46
N GLN A 40 1.78 -3.58 -21.56
CA GLN A 40 2.30 -4.77 -20.90
C GLN A 40 3.05 -4.44 -19.62
N HIS A 41 3.07 -5.40 -18.70
CA HIS A 41 3.78 -5.33 -17.42
C HIS A 41 3.32 -4.20 -16.48
N PHE A 42 2.14 -3.61 -16.70
CA PHE A 42 1.53 -2.72 -15.73
C PHE A 42 1.26 -3.46 -14.42
N LYS A 43 1.74 -2.91 -13.30
CA LYS A 43 1.49 -3.44 -11.95
C LYS A 43 0.95 -2.31 -11.07
N GLY A 44 -0.28 -2.48 -10.59
CA GLY A 44 -0.85 -1.57 -9.60
C GLY A 44 0.06 -1.49 -8.37
N ASN A 45 0.33 -0.28 -7.90
CA ASN A 45 1.13 -0.08 -6.70
C ASN A 45 0.23 0.01 -5.46
N PRO A 46 0.30 -0.94 -4.53
CA PRO A 46 -0.44 -0.87 -3.26
C PRO A 46 0.14 0.17 -2.28
N THR A 47 1.19 0.92 -2.66
CA THR A 47 1.84 1.94 -1.84
C THR A 47 1.59 3.36 -2.38
N ASN A 48 2.16 4.36 -1.68
CA ASN A 48 2.02 5.78 -2.00
C ASN A 48 2.86 6.24 -3.21
N THR A 49 3.74 5.39 -3.76
CA THR A 49 4.60 5.77 -4.91
C THR A 49 3.82 5.87 -6.23
N GLY A 50 2.53 5.55 -6.23
CA GLY A 50 1.69 5.57 -7.43
C GLY A 50 2.08 4.49 -8.45
N VAL A 51 1.36 4.46 -9.57
CA VAL A 51 1.49 3.39 -10.57
C VAL A 51 2.84 3.36 -11.29
N PHE A 52 3.60 4.45 -11.30
CA PHE A 52 4.83 4.57 -12.10
C PHE A 52 6.08 3.90 -11.49
N TRP A 53 5.95 3.26 -10.32
CA TRP A 53 7.09 2.62 -9.64
C TRP A 53 7.79 1.54 -10.49
N ASN A 54 7.07 0.88 -11.40
CA ASN A 54 7.62 -0.15 -12.29
C ASN A 54 7.62 0.26 -13.77
N VAL A 55 7.59 1.58 -14.07
CA VAL A 55 7.53 2.09 -15.46
C VAL A 55 8.66 1.58 -16.36
N HIS A 56 9.82 1.26 -15.79
CA HIS A 56 10.97 0.70 -16.50
C HIS A 56 10.72 -0.72 -17.04
N GLU A 57 9.67 -1.40 -16.58
CA GLU A 57 9.25 -2.72 -17.08
C GLU A 57 8.22 -2.62 -18.21
N TRP A 58 7.64 -1.42 -18.44
CA TRP A 58 6.47 -1.25 -19.30
C TRP A 58 6.85 -1.28 -20.79
N ASP A 59 5.93 -1.82 -21.59
CA ASP A 59 6.06 -1.91 -23.05
C ASP A 59 4.68 -1.77 -23.72
N ILE A 60 4.66 -1.31 -24.97
CA ILE A 60 3.44 -1.17 -25.78
C ILE A 60 3.48 -2.18 -26.92
N ARG A 61 2.45 -3.05 -27.01
CA ARG A 61 2.28 -3.99 -28.14
C ARG A 61 1.00 -3.75 -28.92
#